data_AF-A0A0N4YA19-F1
#
_entry.id   AF-A0A0N4YA19-F1
#
_cell.length_a   1.000
_cell.length_b   1.000
_cell.length_c   1.000
_cell.angle_alpha   90.00
_cell.angle_beta   90.00
_cell.angle_gamma   90.00
#
_symmetry.space_group_name_H-M   'P 1'
#
loop_
_entity.id
_entity.type
_entity.pdbx_description
1 polymer ?
#
loop_
_entity_poly.entity_id
_entity_poly.type
_entity_poly.pdbx_seq_one_letter_code
_entity_poly.pdbx_strand_id
1 'polypeptide(L)'
;MFSIRFRCCLDPDYPLNEVYAPYEDLAIRAFYYPIETRLDFAQVNSTLLPELRPKNLIIPEQYSMAHNSKSPTHNRIEFVVQYNATTPMKYDEQMSISLPSKKMRKRKIKIYPDVIKRLELRGHYANPEIGIASLTGFLCAYDGAYELFPAKKKVGALRPKYAGQLTTDTILKALQKRNLSGRVVTHPDGERKIVKIDSINSAITLDADGMSTNIQSPKEHRMMLLDAVTSYLQALC
;
A
#
# COMPACT_ATOMS: atom_id res chain seq x y z
N MET A 1 59.02 -15.38 -48.23
CA MET A 1 58.46 -14.13 -47.68
C MET A 1 57.36 -14.53 -46.70
N PHE A 2 57.67 -14.64 -45.40
CA PHE A 2 56.68 -15.07 -44.40
C PHE A 2 55.82 -13.87 -43.99
N SER A 3 54.56 -13.84 -44.41
CA SER A 3 53.59 -12.84 -43.97
C SER A 3 52.99 -13.30 -42.65
N ILE A 4 53.48 -12.75 -41.53
CA ILE A 4 52.88 -12.97 -40.21
C ILE A 4 51.66 -12.05 -40.12
N ARG A 5 50.46 -12.62 -40.13
CA ARG A 5 49.23 -11.88 -39.82
C ARG A 5 49.06 -11.81 -38.32
N PHE A 6 48.87 -10.62 -37.79
CA PHE A 6 48.56 -10.39 -36.37
C PHE A 6 47.05 -10.31 -36.18
N ARG A 7 46.53 -10.96 -35.15
CA ARG A 7 45.13 -10.81 -34.72
C ARG A 7 45.12 -10.46 -33.23
N CYS A 8 44.67 -9.25 -32.92
CA CYS A 8 44.47 -8.80 -31.55
C CYS A 8 43.01 -9.06 -31.15
N CYS A 9 42.81 -9.80 -30.05
CA CYS A 9 41.51 -9.86 -29.39
C CYS A 9 41.49 -8.81 -28.28
N LEU A 10 40.47 -7.95 -28.34
CA LEU A 10 40.30 -6.81 -27.42
C LEU A 10 39.20 -7.07 -26.38
N ASP A 11 38.37 -8.09 -26.61
CA ASP A 11 37.23 -8.42 -25.76
C ASP A 11 37.68 -9.33 -24.59
N PRO A 12 37.48 -8.90 -23.33
CA PRO A 12 37.88 -9.65 -22.13
C PRO A 12 37.12 -10.97 -21.95
N ASP A 13 35.95 -11.13 -22.57
CA ASP A 13 35.12 -12.32 -22.41
C ASP A 13 35.48 -13.43 -23.42
N TYR A 14 36.47 -13.20 -24.29
CA TYR A 14 36.81 -14.11 -25.37
C TYR A 14 37.84 -15.17 -24.92
N PRO A 15 37.49 -16.47 -24.89
CA PRO A 15 38.42 -17.52 -24.50
C PRO A 15 39.49 -17.69 -25.57
N LEU A 16 40.67 -17.10 -25.33
CA LEU A 16 41.77 -17.07 -26.30
C LEU A 16 42.09 -18.46 -26.87
N ASN A 17 42.04 -19.50 -26.03
CA ASN A 17 42.35 -20.87 -26.42
C ASN A 17 41.34 -21.44 -27.42
N GLU A 18 40.03 -21.25 -27.20
CA GLU A 18 39.00 -21.80 -28.10
C GLU A 18 38.99 -21.07 -29.45
N VAL A 19 39.30 -19.79 -29.40
CA VAL A 19 39.30 -18.88 -30.55
C VAL A 19 40.53 -19.11 -31.42
N TYR A 20 41.65 -19.42 -30.77
CA TYR A 20 42.92 -19.66 -31.43
C TYR A 20 43.10 -21.12 -31.86
N ALA A 21 42.41 -22.08 -31.23
CA ALA A 21 42.51 -23.51 -31.55
C ALA A 21 42.40 -23.83 -33.06
N PRO A 22 41.49 -23.23 -33.86
CA PRO A 22 41.42 -23.49 -35.30
C PRO A 22 42.60 -22.95 -36.12
N TYR A 23 43.43 -22.09 -35.53
CA TYR A 23 44.55 -21.41 -36.17
C TYR A 23 45.91 -21.81 -35.59
N GLU A 24 45.95 -22.85 -34.73
CA GLU A 24 47.16 -23.31 -34.05
C GLU A 24 48.26 -23.76 -35.03
N ASP A 25 47.86 -24.35 -36.16
CA ASP A 25 48.76 -24.80 -37.24
C ASP A 25 49.34 -23.66 -38.08
N LEU A 26 48.84 -22.42 -37.94
CA LEU A 26 49.38 -21.26 -38.64
C LEU A 26 50.47 -20.59 -37.83
N ALA A 27 51.47 -20.02 -38.52
CA ALA A 27 52.51 -19.17 -37.93
C ALA A 27 51.97 -17.76 -37.54
N ILE A 28 50.83 -17.72 -36.87
CA ILE A 28 50.18 -16.51 -36.35
C ILE A 28 50.57 -16.39 -34.87
N ARG A 29 50.85 -15.18 -34.39
CA ARG A 29 51.03 -14.93 -32.96
C ARG A 29 49.82 -14.16 -32.46
N ALA A 30 49.02 -14.79 -31.61
CA ALA A 30 47.90 -14.14 -30.95
C ALA A 30 48.40 -13.32 -29.75
N PHE A 31 47.91 -12.09 -29.63
CA PHE A 31 48.14 -11.24 -28.46
C PHE A 31 46.80 -10.90 -27.83
N TYR A 32 46.75 -10.97 -26.50
CA TYR A 32 45.56 -10.70 -25.70
C TYR A 32 45.80 -9.46 -24.85
N TYR A 33 45.19 -8.36 -25.26
CA TYR A 33 45.23 -7.07 -24.57
C TYR A 33 43.79 -6.62 -24.36
N PRO A 34 43.09 -7.16 -23.34
CA PRO A 34 41.70 -6.81 -23.10
C PRO A 34 41.60 -5.33 -22.74
N ILE A 35 40.69 -4.63 -23.39
CA ILE A 35 40.34 -3.25 -23.05
C ILE A 35 39.04 -3.32 -22.26
N GLU A 36 39.14 -3.29 -20.93
CA GLU A 36 38.00 -3.37 -20.02
C GLU A 36 37.65 -1.98 -19.48
N THR A 37 36.43 -1.52 -19.77
CA THR A 37 35.90 -0.24 -19.29
C THR A 37 34.78 -0.44 -18.27
N ARG A 38 34.47 -1.70 -17.92
CA ARG A 38 33.52 -2.01 -16.85
C ARG A 38 34.07 -1.54 -15.50
N LEU A 39 33.14 -1.46 -14.54
CA LEU A 39 33.42 -0.99 -13.19
C LEU A 39 34.33 -1.99 -12.46
N ASP A 40 35.43 -1.49 -11.90
CA ASP A 40 36.37 -2.31 -11.15
C ASP A 40 35.97 -2.45 -9.67
N PHE A 41 36.36 -3.55 -9.03
CA PHE A 41 36.10 -3.83 -7.62
C PHE A 41 36.69 -2.75 -6.71
N ALA A 42 37.86 -2.21 -7.05
CA ALA A 42 38.46 -1.10 -6.33
C ALA A 42 37.55 0.14 -6.36
N GLN A 43 36.97 0.46 -7.53
CA GLN A 43 36.05 1.59 -7.69
C GLN A 43 34.74 1.38 -6.93
N VAL A 44 34.19 0.16 -6.99
CA VAL A 44 32.99 -0.23 -6.23
C VAL A 44 33.19 -0.03 -4.73
N ASN A 45 34.27 -0.61 -4.18
CA ASN A 45 34.51 -0.65 -2.74
C ASN A 45 34.94 0.70 -2.17
N SER A 46 35.79 1.44 -2.88
CA SER A 46 36.37 2.70 -2.37
C SER A 46 35.49 3.92 -2.62
N THR A 47 34.75 3.94 -3.73
CA THR A 47 34.07 5.15 -4.20
C THR A 47 32.55 4.97 -4.16
N LEU A 48 32.03 3.94 -4.84
CA LEU A 48 30.59 3.79 -5.08
C LEU A 48 29.80 3.40 -3.82
N LEU A 49 30.26 2.39 -3.08
CA LEU A 49 29.55 1.89 -1.89
C LEU A 49 29.55 2.91 -0.73
N PRO A 50 30.66 3.60 -0.43
CA PRO A 50 30.69 4.62 0.63
C PRO A 50 29.84 5.87 0.31
N GLU A 51 29.73 6.23 -0.98
CA GLU A 51 28.94 7.37 -1.45
C GLU A 51 27.43 7.06 -1.39
N LEU A 52 27.01 5.93 -1.96
CA LEU A 52 25.59 5.58 -2.07
C LEU A 52 24.98 5.09 -0.74
N ARG A 53 25.77 4.45 0.12
CA ARG A 53 25.34 3.80 1.38
C ARG A 53 23.99 3.07 1.21
N PRO A 54 23.90 2.13 0.27
CA PRO A 54 22.64 1.47 -0.03
C PRO A 54 22.14 0.70 1.18
N LYS A 55 20.82 0.77 1.43
CA LYS A 55 20.19 -0.01 2.51
C LYS A 55 20.16 -1.51 2.19
N ASN A 56 19.96 -1.85 0.92
CA ASN A 56 19.96 -3.21 0.40
C ASN A 56 20.90 -3.26 -0.83
N LEU A 57 21.82 -4.22 -0.86
CA LEU A 57 22.81 -4.43 -1.91
C LEU A 57 22.62 -5.86 -2.45
N ILE A 58 22.40 -5.97 -3.75
CA ILE A 58 22.22 -7.24 -4.45
C ILE A 58 23.45 -7.46 -5.31
N ILE A 59 24.18 -8.56 -5.09
CA ILE A 59 25.41 -8.86 -5.84
C ILE A 59 25.39 -10.31 -6.32
N PRO A 60 25.81 -10.58 -7.56
CA PRO A 60 26.08 -11.94 -8.03
C PRO A 60 27.03 -12.69 -7.10
N GLU A 61 26.83 -14.01 -6.96
CA GLU A 61 27.66 -14.86 -6.09
C GLU A 61 29.14 -14.84 -6.47
N GLN A 62 29.43 -14.68 -7.76
CA GLN A 62 30.78 -14.55 -8.32
C GLN A 62 31.57 -13.38 -7.72
N TYR A 63 30.88 -12.38 -7.15
CA TYR A 63 31.48 -11.17 -6.60
C TYR A 63 31.36 -11.08 -5.07
N SER A 64 30.67 -12.03 -4.43
CA SER A 64 30.39 -12.04 -2.99
C SER A 64 31.30 -12.97 -2.18
N MET A 65 31.92 -13.96 -2.81
CA MET A 65 32.81 -14.92 -2.17
C MET A 65 34.24 -14.73 -2.70
N ALA A 66 35.22 -14.68 -1.79
CA ALA A 66 36.57 -15.07 -2.16
C ALA A 66 36.50 -16.55 -2.57
N HIS A 67 36.46 -16.81 -3.88
CA HIS A 67 36.31 -18.14 -4.42
C HIS A 67 37.41 -19.05 -3.83
N ASN A 68 37.01 -20.08 -3.07
CA ASN A 68 37.86 -21.21 -2.66
C ASN A 68 38.27 -22.08 -3.87
N SER A 69 38.68 -21.47 -4.97
CA SER A 69 39.26 -22.16 -6.10
C SER A 69 40.73 -22.43 -5.78
N LYS A 70 41.23 -23.60 -6.16
CA LYS A 70 42.66 -23.97 -6.08
C LYS A 70 43.54 -23.14 -7.04
N SER A 71 43.04 -22.00 -7.52
CA SER A 71 43.76 -21.06 -8.36
C SER A 71 44.50 -20.06 -7.47
N PRO A 72 45.84 -19.95 -7.56
CA PRO A 72 46.64 -19.05 -6.74
C PRO A 72 46.35 -17.55 -6.98
N THR A 73 45.46 -17.21 -7.93
CA THR A 73 45.07 -15.83 -8.23
C THR A 73 43.70 -15.42 -7.66
N HIS A 74 42.89 -16.34 -7.14
CA HIS A 74 41.49 -16.08 -6.74
C HIS A 74 41.26 -15.84 -5.23
N ASN A 75 42.31 -15.93 -4.40
CA ASN A 75 42.24 -15.59 -2.97
C ASN A 75 42.70 -14.15 -2.68
N ARG A 76 42.49 -13.21 -3.62
CA ARG A 76 42.82 -11.80 -3.41
C ARG A 76 41.56 -11.02 -3.04
N ILE A 77 41.60 -10.37 -1.87
CA ILE A 77 40.54 -9.51 -1.32
C ILE A 77 40.15 -8.33 -2.23
N GLU A 78 41.00 -8.04 -3.24
CA GLU A 78 40.81 -6.98 -4.23
C GLU A 78 39.72 -7.31 -5.26
N PHE A 79 39.37 -8.60 -5.45
CA PHE A 79 38.33 -9.06 -6.39
C PHE A 79 37.00 -9.41 -5.71
N VAL A 80 36.79 -8.90 -4.49
CA VAL A 80 35.57 -9.15 -3.71
C VAL A 80 34.94 -7.81 -3.38
N VAL A 81 33.61 -7.72 -3.52
CA VAL A 81 32.88 -6.55 -3.08
C VAL A 81 32.82 -6.57 -1.55
N GLN A 82 33.47 -5.60 -0.91
CA GLN A 82 33.53 -5.48 0.55
C GLN A 82 32.32 -4.67 1.05
N TYR A 83 31.40 -5.33 1.74
CA TYR A 83 30.22 -4.69 2.32
C TYR A 83 30.08 -5.09 3.80
N ASN A 84 29.92 -4.10 4.68
CA ASN A 84 29.87 -4.32 6.13
C ASN A 84 28.46 -4.50 6.71
N ALA A 85 27.40 -4.35 5.91
CA ALA A 85 26.05 -4.36 6.47
C ALA A 85 24.97 -4.58 5.40
N THR A 86 24.98 -5.73 4.72
CA THR A 86 23.78 -6.18 4.01
C THR A 86 23.85 -7.66 3.71
N THR A 87 22.73 -8.37 3.77
CA THR A 87 22.61 -9.76 3.35
C THR A 87 23.01 -9.89 1.88
N PRO A 88 24.17 -10.49 1.53
CA PRO A 88 24.48 -10.82 0.14
C PRO A 88 23.48 -11.86 -0.35
N MET A 89 23.05 -11.78 -1.60
CA MET A 89 21.93 -12.58 -2.10
C MET A 89 22.39 -13.34 -3.34
N LYS A 90 22.21 -14.68 -3.35
CA LYS A 90 22.60 -15.51 -4.49
C LYS A 90 21.53 -15.43 -5.59
N TYR A 91 21.94 -15.62 -6.85
CA TYR A 91 21.06 -15.53 -8.01
C TYR A 91 19.92 -16.57 -7.99
N ASP A 92 20.14 -17.73 -7.35
CA ASP A 92 19.19 -18.85 -7.30
C ASP A 92 18.48 -19.00 -5.94
N GLU A 93 18.65 -18.01 -5.05
CA GLU A 93 18.08 -18.05 -3.70
C GLU A 93 16.69 -17.38 -3.70
N GLN A 94 15.66 -18.17 -3.44
CA GLN A 94 14.28 -17.69 -3.41
C GLN A 94 14.06 -16.80 -2.18
N MET A 95 13.80 -15.51 -2.40
CA MET A 95 13.73 -14.53 -1.32
C MET A 95 12.35 -13.92 -1.17
N SER A 96 11.83 -13.93 0.06
CA SER A 96 10.76 -13.03 0.46
C SER A 96 11.36 -11.70 0.92
N ILE A 97 11.54 -10.75 0.00
CA ILE A 97 11.80 -9.36 0.41
C ILE A 97 10.55 -8.92 1.19
N SER A 98 10.70 -8.73 2.50
CA SER A 98 9.64 -8.17 3.34
C SER A 98 9.47 -6.69 2.97
N LEU A 99 8.75 -6.44 1.87
CA LEU A 99 8.27 -5.10 1.59
C LEU A 99 7.48 -4.66 2.83
N PRO A 100 7.79 -3.48 3.42
CA PRO A 100 7.02 -3.00 4.54
C PRO A 100 5.56 -2.98 4.11
N SER A 101 4.76 -3.80 4.79
CA SER A 101 3.36 -4.09 4.46
C SER A 101 2.62 -2.82 4.05
N LYS A 102 1.71 -2.91 3.08
CA LYS A 102 0.82 -1.80 2.67
C LYS A 102 0.13 -1.12 3.88
N LYS A 103 0.00 -1.82 5.03
CA LYS A 103 -0.55 -1.27 6.28
C LYS A 103 0.40 -0.35 7.07
N MET A 104 1.72 -0.43 6.87
CA MET A 104 2.74 0.32 7.63
C MET A 104 3.31 1.54 6.90
N ARG A 105 3.16 1.66 5.57
CA ARG A 105 3.50 2.91 4.89
C ARG A 105 2.39 3.93 5.14
N LYS A 106 2.55 4.71 6.23
CA LYS A 106 1.87 5.99 6.36
C LYS A 106 2.16 6.78 5.08
N ARG A 107 1.15 6.92 4.20
CA ARG A 107 1.32 7.65 2.94
C ARG A 107 1.27 9.13 3.26
N LYS A 108 2.27 9.88 2.77
CA LYS A 108 2.30 11.33 2.93
C LYS A 108 1.18 11.92 2.07
N ILE A 109 0.25 12.62 2.71
CA ILE A 109 -0.84 13.34 2.03
C ILE A 109 -0.46 14.83 2.03
N LYS A 110 -0.41 15.44 0.84
CA LYS A 110 -0.27 16.89 0.71
C LYS A 110 -1.64 17.52 0.92
N ILE A 111 -1.76 18.37 1.93
CA ILE A 111 -3.02 19.05 2.25
C ILE A 111 -2.99 20.45 1.66
N TYR A 112 -4.04 20.82 0.92
CA TYR A 112 -4.15 22.17 0.36
C TYR A 112 -4.38 23.21 1.50
N PRO A 113 -3.77 24.41 1.44
CA PRO A 113 -3.84 25.40 2.52
C PRO A 113 -5.26 25.79 2.94
N ASP A 114 -6.21 25.79 1.99
CA ASP A 114 -7.60 26.16 2.25
C ASP A 114 -8.40 25.11 3.06
N VAL A 115 -7.86 23.90 3.20
CA VAL A 115 -8.40 22.89 4.12
C VAL A 115 -7.89 23.13 5.55
N ILE A 116 -6.64 23.60 5.69
CA ILE A 116 -6.01 23.90 6.99
C ILE A 116 -6.69 25.10 7.66
N LYS A 117 -7.06 26.12 6.90
CA LYS A 117 -7.77 27.32 7.42
C LYS A 117 -9.10 27.01 8.10
N ARG A 118 -9.72 25.86 7.79
CA ARG A 118 -11.00 25.42 8.36
C ARG A 118 -10.85 24.42 9.50
N LEU A 119 -9.62 24.12 9.90
CA LEU A 119 -9.34 23.11 10.91
C LEU A 119 -9.58 23.68 12.31
N GLU A 120 -10.63 23.20 12.98
CA GLU A 120 -10.89 23.51 14.39
C GLU A 120 -10.29 22.41 15.26
N LEU A 121 -9.29 22.77 16.07
CA LEU A 121 -8.68 21.86 17.04
C LEU A 121 -9.60 21.74 18.27
N ARG A 122 -10.03 20.52 18.57
CA ARG A 122 -10.70 20.18 19.83
C ARG A 122 -9.76 19.39 20.72
N GLY A 123 -9.65 19.77 21.99
CA GLY A 123 -8.87 19.03 22.97
C GLY A 123 -9.44 17.62 23.14
N HIS A 124 -8.56 16.63 23.23
CA HIS A 124 -8.98 15.26 23.53
C HIS A 124 -9.40 15.14 25.01
N TYR A 125 -10.53 14.50 25.29
CA TYR A 125 -11.09 14.38 26.65
C TYR A 125 -10.15 13.70 27.65
N ALA A 126 -9.28 12.80 27.18
CA ALA A 126 -8.34 12.07 28.03
C ALA A 126 -6.95 12.72 28.15
N ASN A 127 -6.53 13.56 27.18
CA ASN A 127 -5.20 14.17 27.17
C ASN A 127 -5.30 15.60 26.61
N PRO A 128 -5.24 16.64 27.46
CA PRO A 128 -5.35 18.03 27.02
C PRO A 128 -4.16 18.51 26.17
N GLU A 129 -3.02 17.80 26.19
CA GLU A 129 -1.88 18.10 25.31
C GLU A 129 -2.08 17.65 23.85
N ILE A 130 -3.11 16.84 23.58
CA ILE A 130 -3.39 16.32 22.23
C ILE A 130 -4.64 17.01 21.68
N GLY A 131 -4.43 17.89 20.70
CA GLY A 131 -5.51 18.45 19.88
C GLY A 131 -5.92 17.49 18.77
N ILE A 132 -7.19 17.14 18.71
CA ILE A 132 -7.78 16.36 17.62
C ILE A 132 -8.60 17.30 16.74
N ALA A 133 -8.40 17.24 15.43
CA ALA A 133 -9.24 17.92 14.47
C ALA A 133 -9.66 16.98 13.34
N SER A 134 -10.89 17.14 12.86
CA SER A 134 -11.41 16.39 11.73
C SER A 134 -11.16 17.15 10.44
N LEU A 135 -10.61 16.46 9.44
CA LEU A 135 -10.29 17.02 8.13
C LEU A 135 -11.23 16.42 7.08
N THR A 136 -11.97 17.26 6.36
CA THR A 136 -12.90 16.83 5.30
C THR A 136 -12.52 17.48 3.96
N GLY A 137 -12.48 16.69 2.90
CA GLY A 137 -12.00 17.14 1.60
C GLY A 137 -12.09 16.06 0.52
N PHE A 138 -11.71 16.42 -0.70
CA PHE A 138 -11.59 15.48 -1.82
C PHE A 138 -10.16 14.97 -1.89
N LEU A 139 -9.98 13.65 -1.79
CA LEU A 139 -8.67 13.01 -1.91
C LEU A 139 -8.42 12.59 -3.37
N CYS A 140 -7.47 13.24 -4.03
CA CYS A 140 -6.94 12.81 -5.32
C CYS A 140 -5.81 11.80 -5.06
N ALA A 141 -5.99 10.56 -5.51
CA ALA A 141 -5.01 9.49 -5.37
C ALA A 141 -4.59 9.01 -6.77
N TYR A 142 -3.66 9.75 -7.39
CA TYR A 142 -3.09 9.42 -8.70
C TYR A 142 -1.60 9.07 -8.54
N ASP A 143 -1.18 7.94 -9.11
CA ASP A 143 0.22 7.51 -9.20
C ASP A 143 1.02 7.54 -7.87
N GLY A 144 0.34 7.23 -6.77
CA GLY A 144 0.95 7.23 -5.44
C GLY A 144 1.17 8.62 -4.83
N ALA A 145 0.79 9.70 -5.54
CA ALA A 145 0.61 11.02 -4.98
C ALA A 145 -0.79 11.15 -4.35
N TYR A 146 -0.84 11.66 -3.13
CA TYR A 146 -2.06 11.85 -2.36
C TYR A 146 -2.23 13.33 -2.07
N GLU A 147 -3.21 13.96 -2.70
CA GLU A 147 -3.47 15.39 -2.56
C GLU A 147 -4.91 15.61 -2.06
N LEU A 148 -5.04 16.37 -0.97
CA LEU A 148 -6.34 16.67 -0.37
C LEU A 148 -6.78 18.09 -0.71
N PHE A 149 -7.86 18.18 -1.48
CA PHE A 149 -8.47 19.42 -1.94
C PHE A 149 -9.66 19.85 -1.06
N PRO A 150 -9.94 21.17 -1.01
CA PRO A 150 -11.07 21.70 -0.24
C PRO A 150 -12.42 21.23 -0.79
N ALA A 151 -13.26 20.72 0.11
CA ALA A 151 -14.65 20.46 -0.17
C ALA A 151 -15.43 21.79 -0.32
N LYS A 152 -15.96 22.07 -1.52
CA LYS A 152 -16.80 23.26 -1.80
C LYS A 152 -18.25 23.10 -1.33
N LYS A 153 -18.72 21.86 -1.17
CA LYS A 153 -19.98 21.50 -0.51
C LYS A 153 -19.62 20.67 0.71
N LYS A 154 -20.40 20.74 1.80
CA LYS A 154 -20.32 19.74 2.87
C LYS A 154 -20.43 18.39 2.19
N VAL A 155 -19.32 17.68 2.06
CA VAL A 155 -19.34 16.29 1.61
C VAL A 155 -20.01 15.61 2.79
N GLY A 156 -21.33 15.45 2.70
CA GLY A 156 -22.07 14.67 3.66
C GLY A 156 -21.29 13.39 3.84
N ALA A 157 -21.09 12.97 5.10
CA ALA A 157 -20.56 11.65 5.36
C ALA A 157 -21.27 10.69 4.39
N LEU A 158 -20.50 9.83 3.70
CA LEU A 158 -21.03 8.88 2.69
C LEU A 158 -22.29 8.15 3.22
N ARG A 159 -22.43 8.04 4.55
CA ARG A 159 -23.71 7.98 5.24
C ARG A 159 -23.68 8.86 6.51
N PRO A 160 -24.66 9.76 6.73
CA PRO A 160 -24.83 10.42 8.02
C PRO A 160 -25.05 9.35 9.11
N LYS A 161 -24.30 9.45 10.21
CA LYS A 161 -24.55 8.63 11.39
C LYS A 161 -25.69 9.28 12.15
N TYR A 162 -26.67 8.49 12.57
CA TYR A 162 -27.81 8.98 13.34
C TYR A 162 -27.72 8.41 14.75
N ALA A 163 -27.94 9.24 15.75
CA ALA A 163 -28.04 8.82 17.14
C ALA A 163 -29.38 9.29 17.74
N GLY A 164 -29.98 8.42 18.53
CA GLY A 164 -31.24 8.69 19.20
C GLY A 164 -31.91 7.38 19.60
N GLN A 165 -32.67 7.43 20.70
CA GLN A 165 -33.47 6.30 21.16
C GLN A 165 -34.84 6.35 20.48
N LEU A 166 -35.20 5.29 19.76
CA LEU A 166 -36.54 5.15 19.19
C LEU A 166 -37.44 4.34 20.14
N THR A 167 -38.64 4.86 20.39
CA THR A 167 -39.71 4.13 21.07
C THR A 167 -40.75 3.68 20.05
N THR A 168 -41.58 2.70 20.41
CA THR A 168 -42.66 2.23 19.52
C THR A 168 -43.65 3.34 19.17
N ASP A 169 -43.87 4.27 20.09
CA ASP A 169 -44.83 5.36 19.91
C ASP A 169 -44.32 6.44 18.95
N THR A 170 -43.00 6.70 18.93
CA THR A 170 -42.43 7.64 17.96
C THR A 170 -42.49 7.08 16.55
N ILE A 171 -42.28 5.76 16.39
CA ILE A 171 -42.43 5.07 15.09
C ILE A 171 -43.88 5.09 14.62
N LEU A 172 -44.85 4.81 15.50
CA LEU A 172 -46.28 4.87 15.15
C LEU A 172 -46.70 6.29 14.74
N LYS A 173 -46.22 7.33 15.44
CA LYS A 173 -46.43 8.72 15.04
C LYS A 173 -45.78 9.05 13.69
N ALA A 174 -44.59 8.51 13.42
CA ALA A 174 -43.89 8.70 12.15
C ALA A 174 -44.66 8.05 10.97
N LEU A 175 -45.26 6.88 11.21
CA LEU A 175 -46.08 6.16 10.24
C LEU A 175 -47.43 6.86 10.01
N GLN A 176 -48.11 7.29 11.07
CA GLN A 176 -49.38 8.04 10.99
C GLN A 176 -49.23 9.34 10.19
N LYS A 177 -48.14 10.09 10.40
CA LYS A 177 -47.85 11.31 9.61
C LYS A 177 -47.74 11.06 8.10
N ARG A 178 -47.46 9.82 7.69
CA ARG A 178 -47.35 9.42 6.28
C ARG A 178 -48.53 8.55 5.81
N ASN A 179 -49.65 8.57 6.54
CA ASN A 179 -50.87 7.79 6.28
C ASN A 179 -50.68 6.27 6.31
N LEU A 180 -49.75 5.77 7.14
CA LEU A 180 -49.47 4.35 7.30
C LEU A 180 -49.85 3.87 8.70
N SER A 181 -50.59 2.77 8.75
CA SER A 181 -50.99 2.11 9.99
C SER A 181 -50.16 0.85 10.17
N GLY A 182 -49.41 0.78 11.27
CA GLY A 182 -48.58 -0.37 11.62
C GLY A 182 -49.15 -1.11 12.84
N ARG A 183 -49.17 -2.44 12.78
CA ARG A 183 -49.50 -3.30 13.92
C ARG A 183 -48.23 -3.66 14.68
N VAL A 184 -48.22 -3.40 15.98
CA VAL A 184 -47.10 -3.79 16.85
C VAL A 184 -47.27 -5.25 17.23
N VAL A 185 -46.27 -6.07 16.91
CA VAL A 185 -46.15 -7.48 17.28
C VAL A 185 -44.89 -7.64 18.12
N THR A 186 -45.04 -8.04 19.37
CA THR A 186 -43.90 -8.41 20.21
C THR A 186 -43.34 -9.75 19.73
N HIS A 187 -42.03 -9.84 19.54
CA HIS A 187 -41.38 -11.11 19.20
C HIS A 187 -41.57 -12.10 20.37
N PRO A 188 -41.67 -13.43 20.15
CA PRO A 188 -41.76 -14.44 21.21
C PRO A 188 -40.62 -14.44 22.25
N ASP A 189 -39.54 -13.69 22.00
CA ASP A 189 -38.37 -13.55 22.87
C ASP A 189 -38.51 -12.41 23.90
N GLY A 190 -39.65 -11.68 23.89
CA GLY A 190 -39.97 -10.60 24.85
C GLY A 190 -39.17 -9.30 24.69
N GLU A 191 -37.96 -9.36 24.12
CA GLU A 191 -37.01 -8.24 24.09
C GLU A 191 -37.10 -7.38 22.82
N ARG A 192 -37.56 -7.95 21.69
CA ARG A 192 -37.66 -7.24 20.41
C ARG A 192 -39.09 -6.89 20.07
N LYS A 193 -39.34 -5.62 19.75
CA LYS A 193 -40.64 -5.14 19.29
C LYS A 193 -40.62 -5.01 17.78
N ILE A 194 -41.54 -5.67 17.08
CA ILE A 194 -41.68 -5.58 15.63
C ILE A 194 -42.90 -4.74 15.29
N VAL A 195 -42.74 -3.72 14.47
CA VAL A 195 -43.86 -2.99 13.86
C VAL A 195 -44.06 -3.52 12.46
N LYS A 196 -45.14 -4.28 12.24
CA LYS A 196 -45.53 -4.78 10.91
C LYS A 196 -46.47 -3.79 10.25
N ILE A 197 -46.20 -3.47 8.99
CA ILE A 197 -46.99 -2.55 8.17
C ILE A 197 -47.61 -3.39 7.06
N ASP A 198 -48.86 -3.80 7.25
CA ASP A 198 -49.56 -4.72 6.35
C ASP A 198 -49.81 -4.09 4.97
N SER A 199 -49.97 -2.75 4.92
CA SER A 199 -50.19 -2.02 3.67
C SER A 199 -49.00 -2.01 2.72
N ILE A 200 -47.78 -2.24 3.21
CA ILE A 200 -46.52 -2.14 2.44
C ILE A 200 -45.69 -3.43 2.56
N ASN A 201 -46.24 -4.49 3.17
CA ASN A 201 -45.51 -5.73 3.47
C ASN A 201 -44.11 -5.47 4.05
N SER A 202 -44.04 -4.57 5.02
CA SER A 202 -42.78 -4.07 5.59
C SER A 202 -42.76 -4.28 7.10
N ALA A 203 -41.59 -4.57 7.66
CA ALA A 203 -41.40 -4.78 9.08
C ALA A 203 -40.23 -3.95 9.61
N ILE A 204 -40.46 -3.23 10.71
CA ILE A 204 -39.43 -2.50 11.44
C ILE A 204 -39.19 -3.25 12.76
N THR A 205 -37.99 -3.77 12.96
CA THR A 205 -37.62 -4.43 14.22
C THR A 205 -36.81 -3.48 15.09
N LEU A 206 -37.25 -3.29 16.32
CA LEU A 206 -36.59 -2.51 17.35
C LEU A 206 -36.02 -3.45 18.41
N ASP A 207 -34.75 -3.29 18.76
CA ASP A 207 -34.15 -3.98 19.91
C ASP A 207 -34.59 -3.35 21.24
N ALA A 208 -34.40 -4.09 22.34
CA ALA A 208 -34.81 -3.73 23.69
C ALA A 208 -34.33 -2.33 24.13
N ASP A 209 -33.12 -1.95 23.73
CA ASP A 209 -32.51 -0.66 24.11
C ASP A 209 -33.02 0.52 23.26
N GLY A 210 -33.73 0.27 22.16
CA GLY A 210 -34.21 1.31 21.22
C GLY A 210 -33.10 2.02 20.43
N MET A 211 -31.86 1.55 20.55
CA MET A 211 -30.66 2.11 19.90
C MET A 211 -30.39 1.51 18.51
N SER A 212 -30.88 0.29 18.25
CA SER A 212 -30.76 -0.41 16.97
C SER A 212 -32.14 -0.61 16.33
N THR A 213 -32.24 -0.20 15.07
CA THR A 213 -33.43 -0.40 14.24
C THR A 213 -33.05 -1.09 12.94
N ASN A 214 -33.83 -2.09 12.55
CA ASN A 214 -33.67 -2.76 11.27
C ASN A 214 -34.99 -2.67 10.48
N ILE A 215 -34.87 -2.22 9.23
CA ILE A 215 -36.01 -1.97 8.34
C ILE A 215 -35.97 -3.01 7.22
N GLN A 216 -36.95 -3.92 7.23
CA GLN A 216 -37.20 -4.87 6.15
C GLN A 216 -38.35 -4.35 5.29
N SER A 217 -38.04 -3.94 4.07
CA SER A 217 -39.03 -3.41 3.13
C SER A 217 -38.59 -3.60 1.66
N PRO A 218 -39.55 -3.63 0.72
CA PRO A 218 -39.27 -3.55 -0.71
C PRO A 218 -38.52 -2.25 -1.08
N LYS A 219 -37.71 -2.29 -2.15
CA LYS A 219 -36.82 -1.17 -2.54
C LYS A 219 -37.53 0.17 -2.70
N GLU A 220 -38.77 0.15 -3.18
CA GLU A 220 -39.58 1.34 -3.47
C GLU A 220 -39.95 2.13 -2.20
N HIS A 221 -40.29 1.42 -1.12
CA HIS A 221 -40.73 2.05 0.13
C HIS A 221 -39.62 2.19 1.18
N ARG A 222 -38.47 1.53 0.95
CA ARG A 222 -37.33 1.57 1.86
C ARG A 222 -36.78 2.98 2.08
N MET A 223 -36.74 3.81 1.03
CA MET A 223 -36.27 5.19 1.14
C MET A 223 -37.23 6.06 1.96
N MET A 224 -38.53 5.86 1.76
CA MET A 224 -39.58 6.58 2.49
C MET A 224 -39.59 6.23 3.98
N LEU A 225 -39.41 4.95 4.32
CA LEU A 225 -39.31 4.48 5.70
C LEU A 225 -38.00 4.93 6.37
N LEU A 226 -36.88 4.92 5.63
CA LEU A 226 -35.61 5.45 6.12
C LEU A 226 -35.77 6.93 6.52
N ASP A 227 -36.32 7.75 5.63
CA ASP A 227 -36.54 9.18 5.86
C ASP A 227 -37.44 9.43 7.08
N ALA A 228 -38.55 8.67 7.20
CA ALA A 228 -39.46 8.74 8.34
C ALA A 228 -38.81 8.38 9.68
N VAL A 229 -37.92 7.38 9.71
CA VAL A 229 -37.19 7.01 10.93
C VAL A 229 -36.10 8.03 11.24
N THR A 230 -35.37 8.50 10.22
CA THR A 230 -34.29 9.48 10.40
C THR A 230 -34.78 10.86 10.81
N SER A 231 -36.02 11.25 10.51
CA SER A 231 -36.57 12.54 10.95
C SER A 231 -36.71 12.66 12.47
N TYR A 232 -36.71 11.53 13.19
CA TYR A 232 -36.78 11.48 14.64
C TYR A 232 -35.41 11.22 15.30
N LEU A 233 -34.35 11.12 14.50
CA LEU A 233 -32.99 10.89 14.98
C LEU A 233 -32.13 12.14 14.81
N GLN A 234 -31.19 12.34 15.74
CA GLN A 234 -30.23 13.41 15.64
C GLN A 234 -29.10 12.97 14.70
N ALA A 235 -28.86 13.75 13.64
CA ALA A 235 -27.71 13.54 12.77
C ALA A 235 -26.42 13.91 13.51
N LEU A 236 -25.53 12.93 13.68
CA LEU A 236 -24.14 13.14 14.09
C LEU A 236 -23.36 13.61 12.85
N CYS A 237 -23.06 14.90 12.81
CA CYS A 237 -22.11 15.47 11.84
C CYS A 237 -20.69 14.99 12.14
#